data_AF-A0A7J3WFM2-F1
#
_entry.id   AF-A0A7J3WFM2-F1
#
_cell.length_a   1.000
_cell.length_b   1.000
_cell.length_c   1.000
_cell.angle_alpha   90.00
_cell.angle_beta   90.00
_cell.angle_gamma   90.00
#
_symmetry.space_group_name_H-M   'P 1'
#
loop_
_entity.id
_entity.type
_entity.pdbx_description
1 polymer ?
#
loop_
_entity_poly.entity_id
_entity_poly.type
_entity_poly.pdbx_seq_one_letter_code
_entity_poly.pdbx_strand_id
1 'polypeptide(L)' 'MRLRRCSSCWRYTLRTDKCPYCGGELVNPHPPDLMLRKEELKASGGEERSES' A
#
# COMPACT_ATOMS: atom_id res chain seq x y z
N MET A 1 7.37 -13.00 1.78
CA MET A 1 6.96 -12.10 2.90
C MET A 1 7.09 -10.65 2.44
N ARG A 2 6.04 -9.81 2.50
CA ARG A 2 6.13 -8.37 2.17
C ARG A 2 5.94 -7.56 3.45
N LEU A 3 6.96 -6.81 3.85
CA LEU A 3 6.89 -5.87 4.98
C LEU A 3 6.09 -4.65 4.55
N ARG A 4 5.12 -4.25 5.38
CA ARG A 4 4.40 -2.99 5.19
C ARG A 4 4.85 -1.97 6.23
N ARG A 5 4.74 -0.69 5.91
CA ARG A 5 5.00 0.41 6.84
C ARG A 5 3.68 1.12 7.14
N CYS A 6 3.46 1.48 8.40
CA CYS A 6 2.31 2.29 8.77
C CYS A 6 2.52 3.75 8.33
N SER A 7 1.52 4.38 7.72
CA SER A 7 1.56 5.80 7.33
C SER A 7 1.43 6.76 8.51
N SER A 8 0.80 6.31 9.62
CA SER A 8 0.57 7.14 10.80
C SER A 8 1.73 7.11 11.79
N CYS A 9 2.19 5.92 12.21
CA CYS A 9 3.25 5.77 13.21
C CYS A 9 4.60 5.31 12.65
N TRP A 10 4.72 5.12 11.32
CA TRP A 10 5.95 4.80 10.61
C TRP A 10 6.63 3.47 11.01
N ARG A 11 5.98 2.66 11.86
CA ARG A 11 6.46 1.32 12.22
C ARG A 11 6.24 0.32 11.09
N TYR A 12 7.16 -0.63 10.98
CA TYR A 12 7.01 -1.77 10.09
C TYR A 12 6.20 -2.88 10.75
N THR A 13 5.42 -3.57 9.93
CA THR A 13 4.65 -4.73 10.36
C THR A 13 4.53 -5.76 9.26
N LEU A 14 4.37 -7.01 9.68
CA LEU A 14 4.00 -8.14 8.82
C LEU A 14 2.48 -8.29 8.67
N ARG A 15 1.68 -7.54 9.44
CA ARG A 15 0.23 -7.51 9.25
C ARG A 15 -0.11 -6.88 7.91
N THR A 16 -1.17 -7.38 7.29
CA THR A 16 -1.68 -6.87 6.01
C THR A 16 -2.91 -6.00 6.16
N ASP A 17 -3.54 -6.02 7.34
CA ASP A 17 -4.82 -5.38 7.63
C ASP A 17 -4.63 -3.94 8.17
N LYS A 18 -4.22 -3.81 9.44
CA LYS A 18 -4.06 -2.52 10.14
C LYS A 18 -2.84 -2.52 11.05
N CYS A 19 -2.31 -1.34 11.32
CA CYS A 19 -1.21 -1.18 12.26
C CYS A 19 -1.64 -1.62 13.68
N PRO A 20 -0.95 -2.58 14.32
CA PRO A 20 -1.31 -3.05 15.66
C PRO A 20 -1.05 -2.01 16.76
N TYR A 21 -0.33 -0.93 16.45
CA TYR A 21 0.07 0.07 17.44
C TYR A 21 -0.86 1.30 17.46
N CYS A 22 -1.33 1.73 16.29
CA CYS A 22 -2.14 2.95 16.16
C CYS A 22 -3.42 2.74 15.36
N GLY A 23 -3.65 1.56 14.78
CA GLY A 23 -4.78 1.28 13.90
C GLY A 23 -4.66 1.91 12.50
N GLY A 24 -3.59 2.64 12.21
CA GLY A 24 -3.37 3.31 10.94
C GLY A 24 -3.16 2.38 9.74
N GLU A 25 -3.34 2.93 8.55
CA GLU A 25 -3.23 2.22 7.28
C GLU A 25 -1.78 1.77 6.99
N LEU A 26 -1.67 0.64 6.32
CA LEU A 26 -0.40 -0.02 6.01
C LEU A 26 -0.08 0.08 4.53
N VAL A 27 1.01 0.76 4.20
CA VAL A 27 1.46 0.99 2.82
C VAL A 27 2.65 0.09 2.47
N ASN A 28 2.78 -0.25 1.18
CA ASN A 28 3.98 -0.92 0.68
C ASN A 28 5.14 0.09 0.66
N PRO A 29 6.26 -0.16 1.36
CA PRO A 29 7.37 0.78 1.42
C PRO A 29 8.17 0.84 0.12
N HIS A 30 7.99 -0.10 -0.80
CA HIS A 30 8.67 -0.02 -2.09
C HIS A 30 8.03 1.09 -2.92
N PRO A 31 8.81 2.09 -3.39
CA PRO A 31 8.27 3.13 -4.24
C PRO A 31 7.71 2.50 -5.54
N PRO A 32 6.64 3.06 -6.12
CA PRO A 32 6.29 2.77 -7.50
C PRO A 32 7.49 3.18 -8.37
N ASP A 33 7.85 2.33 -9.32
CA ASP A 33 9.01 2.51 -10.19
C ASP A 33 8.89 3.86 -10.93
N LEU A 34 9.73 4.82 -10.55
CA LEU A 34 9.57 6.23 -10.93
C LEU A 34 10.52 6.62 -12.06
N MET A 35 10.85 5.68 -12.96
CA MET A 35 11.67 5.95 -14.14
C MET A 35 10.79 5.88 -15.41
N LEU A 36 10.41 7.05 -15.93
CA LEU A 36 9.92 7.32 -17.30
C LEU A 36 8.47 6.98 -17.72
N ARG A 37 7.47 7.02 -16.83
CA ARG A 37 6.06 7.31 -17.25
C ARG A 37 5.33 8.14 -16.20
N LYS A 38 4.85 9.32 -16.59
CA LYS A 38 4.16 10.26 -15.69
C LYS A 38 2.63 10.07 -15.62
N GLU A 39 2.03 9.02 -16.17
CA GLU A 39 0.56 8.92 -16.28
C GLU A 39 -0.13 7.87 -15.39
N GLU A 40 0.57 6.92 -14.77
CA GLU A 40 -0.10 5.71 -14.23
C GLU A 40 0.05 5.54 -12.70
N LEU A 41 -0.07 6.62 -11.91
CA LEU A 41 0.06 6.58 -10.43
C LEU A 41 -1.27 6.42 -9.67
N LYS A 42 -2.34 5.94 -10.32
CA LYS A 42 -3.67 5.75 -9.68
C LYS A 42 -4.14 4.29 -9.64
N ALA A 43 -3.28 3.34 -9.31
CA ALA A 43 -3.71 1.94 -9.16
C ALA A 43 -3.06 1.24 -7.98
N SER A 44 -3.39 1.69 -6.78
CA SER A 44 -3.26 0.84 -5.60
C SER A 44 -4.46 1.06 -4.69
N GLY A 45 -5.55 0.35 -5.00
CA GLY A 45 -6.72 0.21 -4.14
C GLY A 45 -7.90 -0.50 -4.85
N GLY A 46 -8.01 -1.82 -4.67
CA GLY A 46 -9.29 -2.56 -4.73
C GLY A 46 -9.80 -3.04 -6.10
N GLU A 47 -10.03 -4.36 -6.19
CA GLU A 47 -11.00 -5.11 -7.03
C GLU A 47 -12.29 -4.30 -7.31
N GLU A 48 -13.01 -4.38 -8.44
CA GLU A 48 -13.82 -5.55 -8.82
C GLU A 48 -14.46 -5.47 -10.22
N ARG A 49 -14.60 -6.67 -10.79
CA ARG A 49 -15.07 -7.05 -12.12
C ARG A 49 -16.59 -6.94 -12.24
N SER A 50 -17.10 -6.43 -13.37
CA SER A 50 -18.43 -6.79 -13.88
C SER A 50 -18.43 -6.71 -15.41
N GLU A 51 -18.11 -7.84 -16.05
CA GLU A 51 -18.44 -8.10 -17.46
C GLU A 51 -19.97 -8.29 -17.57
N SER A 52 -20.59 -7.70 -18.60
CA SER A 52 -21.97 -7.97 -19.02
C SER A 52 -21.99 -8.84 -20.27
#